data_AF-A0A1I3KPC8-F1
#
_entry.id   AF-A0A1I3KPC8-F1
#
_cell.length_a   1.000
_cell.length_b   1.000
_cell.length_c   1.000
_cell.angle_alpha   90.00
_cell.angle_beta   90.00
_cell.angle_gamma   90.00
#
_symmetry.space_group_name_H-M   'P 1'
#
loop_
_entity.id
_entity.type
_entity.pdbx_description
1 polymer ?
#
loop_
_entity_poly.entity_id
_entity_poly.type
_entity_poly.pdbx_seq_one_letter_code
_entity_poly.pdbx_strand_id
1 'polypeptide(L)'
;MRFLLASTLAAILAATSVAANAQASGSSDTSQRQCAIGYVTGVGGSVQSVREYLATRSRDQIRYITENPIQCKISDEGRATDCTGITSLRNEKVSVYDDSDSTTTSVVARVELDRGTYPIIIAVPKQDVRCDE
;
A
#
# COMPACT_ATOMS: atom_id res chain seq x y z
N MET A 1 69.98 -36.33 6.57
CA MET A 1 69.31 -36.26 5.26
C MET A 1 68.29 -35.14 5.31
N ARG A 2 68.27 -34.30 4.26
CA ARG A 2 67.29 -33.23 3.99
C ARG A 2 65.93 -33.85 3.67
N PHE A 3 64.82 -33.26 4.12
CA PHE A 3 63.56 -33.18 3.35
C PHE A 3 62.78 -31.91 3.83
N LEU A 4 62.78 -30.85 3.01
CA LEU A 4 61.65 -30.31 2.20
C LEU A 4 60.57 -29.63 3.06
N LEU A 5 60.56 -28.29 3.19
CA LEU A 5 59.92 -27.28 2.33
C LEU A 5 58.40 -27.46 2.09
N ALA A 6 57.67 -26.43 2.56
CA ALA A 6 56.50 -25.79 1.97
C ALA A 6 55.16 -26.56 1.89
N SER A 7 54.08 -25.92 2.38
CA SER A 7 52.85 -25.72 1.59
C SER A 7 51.86 -24.79 2.32
N THR A 8 51.75 -23.53 1.89
CA THR A 8 50.62 -22.93 1.12
C THR A 8 49.42 -22.45 1.95
N LEU A 9 49.39 -21.12 2.17
CA LEU A 9 48.15 -20.34 2.29
C LEU A 9 47.38 -20.40 0.95
N ALA A 10 46.08 -20.68 1.01
CA ALA A 10 45.06 -20.12 0.12
C ALA A 10 43.67 -20.57 0.60
N ALA A 11 43.00 -19.76 1.41
CA ALA A 11 41.55 -19.90 1.60
C ALA A 11 40.88 -19.04 0.53
N ILE A 12 40.40 -19.69 -0.52
CA ILE A 12 39.58 -19.05 -1.57
C ILE A 12 38.17 -18.89 -0.99
N LEU A 13 37.81 -17.68 -0.60
CA LEU A 13 36.42 -17.33 -0.32
C LEU A 13 35.71 -17.12 -1.67
N ALA A 14 35.04 -18.17 -2.15
CA ALA A 14 34.06 -18.02 -3.21
C ALA A 14 32.84 -17.29 -2.64
N ALA A 15 32.80 -15.96 -2.78
CA ALA A 15 31.58 -15.19 -2.61
C ALA A 15 30.66 -15.53 -3.79
N THR A 16 29.76 -16.50 -3.62
CA THR A 16 28.63 -16.66 -4.52
C THR A 16 27.64 -15.54 -4.20
N SER A 17 27.78 -14.43 -4.93
CA SER A 17 26.72 -13.43 -5.05
C SER A 17 25.49 -14.13 -5.61
N VAL A 18 24.53 -14.42 -4.73
CA VAL A 18 23.18 -14.78 -5.16
C VAL A 18 22.65 -13.52 -5.85
N ALA A 19 22.73 -13.51 -7.18
CA ALA A 19 22.02 -12.53 -7.98
C ALA A 19 20.54 -12.68 -7.62
N ALA A 20 19.99 -11.66 -6.95
CA ALA A 20 18.56 -11.53 -6.79
C ALA A 20 17.97 -11.36 -8.20
N ASN A 21 17.52 -12.47 -8.79
CA ASN A 21 16.73 -12.44 -10.00
C ASN A 21 15.39 -11.81 -9.63
N ALA A 22 15.25 -10.51 -9.85
CA ALA A 22 13.95 -9.86 -9.92
C ALA A 22 13.21 -10.49 -11.10
N GLN A 23 12.36 -11.48 -10.82
CA GLN A 23 11.50 -12.07 -11.85
C GLN A 23 10.49 -11.00 -12.28
N ALA A 24 10.73 -10.40 -13.44
CA ALA A 24 9.73 -9.65 -14.15
C ALA A 24 8.65 -10.61 -14.66
N SER A 25 7.43 -10.30 -14.24
CA SER A 25 6.10 -10.78 -14.60
C SER A 25 6.00 -11.62 -15.87
N GLY A 26 5.63 -12.88 -15.69
CA GLY A 26 5.26 -13.77 -16.78
C GLY A 26 4.43 -14.94 -16.28
N SER A 27 3.17 -14.68 -15.89
CA SER A 27 2.14 -15.72 -15.94
C SER A 27 0.77 -15.07 -16.00
N SER A 28 0.14 -15.20 -17.17
CA SER A 28 -1.25 -14.88 -17.42
C SER A 28 -2.14 -15.93 -16.74
N ASP A 29 -2.75 -15.56 -15.63
CA ASP A 29 -3.95 -16.21 -15.12
C ASP A 29 -5.05 -15.17 -14.92
N THR A 30 -6.20 -15.45 -15.52
CA THR A 30 -7.34 -14.56 -15.65
C THR A 30 -8.11 -14.44 -14.33
N SER A 31 -8.03 -13.29 -13.67
CA SER A 31 -9.12 -12.53 -13.01
C SER A 31 -8.52 -11.52 -12.03
N GLN A 32 -8.95 -10.26 -12.12
CA GLN A 32 -8.53 -9.12 -11.27
C GLN A 32 -7.20 -8.49 -11.72
N ARG A 33 -7.27 -7.44 -12.56
CA ARG A 33 -6.11 -6.59 -12.86
C ARG A 33 -5.65 -5.91 -11.56
N GLN A 34 -4.73 -6.53 -10.84
CA GLN A 34 -3.93 -5.91 -9.78
C GLN A 34 -2.95 -4.95 -10.46
N CYS A 35 -3.36 -3.70 -10.67
CA CYS A 35 -2.44 -2.65 -11.07
C CYS A 35 -1.62 -2.20 -9.86
N ALA A 36 -0.34 -1.87 -10.06
CA ALA A 36 0.49 -1.28 -9.00
C ALA A 36 0.11 0.17 -8.72
N ILE A 37 -0.39 0.87 -9.74
CA ILE A 37 -0.77 2.28 -9.71
C ILE A 37 -2.20 2.40 -10.25
N GLY A 38 -3.01 3.20 -9.56
CA GLY A 38 -4.37 3.50 -9.97
C GLY A 38 -4.80 4.90 -9.62
N TYR A 39 -6.03 5.23 -9.99
CA TYR A 39 -6.73 6.46 -9.66
C TYR A 39 -8.00 6.10 -8.89
N VAL A 40 -8.25 6.78 -7.78
CA VAL A 40 -9.44 6.56 -6.96
C VAL A 40 -10.38 7.75 -7.03
N THR A 41 -11.65 7.48 -7.32
CA THR A 41 -12.73 8.47 -7.20
C THR A 41 -13.84 7.88 -6.35
N GLY A 42 -14.03 8.41 -5.14
CA GLY A 42 -14.97 7.84 -4.18
C GLY A 42 -14.59 8.13 -2.74
N VAL A 43 -14.85 7.17 -1.86
CA VAL A 43 -14.56 7.29 -0.42
C VAL A 43 -13.48 6.28 -0.02
N GLY A 44 -12.51 6.75 0.75
CA GLY A 44 -11.51 5.90 1.38
C GLY A 44 -11.33 6.23 2.85
N GLY A 45 -10.76 5.31 3.62
CA GLY A 45 -10.52 5.56 5.04
C GLY A 45 -10.00 4.35 5.79
N SER A 46 -10.20 4.34 7.10
CA SER A 46 -9.93 3.14 7.89
C SER A 46 -10.87 2.01 7.46
N VAL A 47 -10.43 0.75 7.54
CA VAL A 47 -11.25 -0.42 7.16
C VAL A 47 -12.60 -0.40 7.86
N GLN A 48 -12.61 -0.07 9.16
CA GLN A 48 -13.83 -0.01 9.94
C GLN A 48 -14.77 1.11 9.46
N SER A 49 -14.25 2.34 9.30
CA SER A 49 -15.07 3.49 8.91
C SER A 49 -15.61 3.36 7.48
N VAL A 50 -14.84 2.74 6.56
CA VAL A 50 -15.32 2.44 5.20
C VAL A 50 -16.46 1.42 5.26
N ARG A 51 -16.35 0.39 6.09
CA ARG A 51 -17.42 -0.62 6.25
C ARG A 51 -18.70 0.01 6.82
N GLU A 52 -18.58 0.87 7.82
CA GLU A 52 -19.70 1.62 8.39
C GLU A 52 -20.34 2.59 7.38
N TYR A 53 -19.52 3.29 6.59
CA TYR A 53 -19.99 4.14 5.50
C TYR A 53 -20.79 3.36 4.45
N LEU A 54 -20.30 2.19 4.03
CA LEU A 54 -20.99 1.33 3.06
C LEU A 54 -22.30 0.73 3.63
N ALA A 55 -22.36 0.52 4.95
CA ALA A 55 -23.58 0.09 5.63
C ALA A 55 -24.58 1.25 5.90
N THR A 56 -24.12 2.50 5.77
CA THR A 56 -24.94 3.70 5.94
C THR A 56 -25.91 3.85 4.77
N ARG A 57 -27.18 4.20 5.06
CA ARG A 57 -28.19 4.47 4.02
C ARG A 57 -27.73 5.62 3.13
N SER A 58 -28.00 5.57 1.82
CA SER A 58 -27.50 6.57 0.86
C SER A 58 -27.79 8.02 1.24
N ARG A 59 -28.97 8.30 1.83
CA ARG A 59 -29.34 9.66 2.30
C ARG A 59 -28.49 10.19 3.45
N ASP A 60 -27.86 9.30 4.21
CA ASP A 60 -27.07 9.59 5.42
C ASP A 60 -25.55 9.58 5.13
N GLN A 61 -25.13 9.12 3.95
CA GLN A 61 -23.72 8.99 3.57
C GLN A 61 -22.97 10.33 3.57
N ILE A 62 -23.58 11.39 3.04
CA ILE A 62 -22.98 12.73 3.03
C ILE A 62 -22.74 13.25 4.46
N ARG A 63 -23.69 12.99 5.36
CA ARG A 63 -23.56 13.35 6.78
C ARG A 63 -22.45 12.54 7.44
N TYR A 64 -22.37 11.23 7.17
CA TYR A 64 -21.30 10.37 7.70
C TYR A 64 -19.90 10.87 7.29
N ILE A 65 -19.71 11.28 6.02
CA ILE A 65 -18.44 11.87 5.54
C ILE A 65 -18.07 13.12 6.34
N THR A 66 -19.05 13.98 6.61
CA THR A 66 -18.82 15.27 7.29
C THR A 66 -18.55 15.08 8.78
N GLU A 67 -19.21 14.11 9.42
CA GLU A 67 -19.11 13.83 10.86
C GLU A 67 -17.89 12.97 11.23
N ASN A 68 -17.32 12.23 10.27
CA ASN A 68 -16.23 11.29 10.51
C ASN A 68 -15.02 11.56 9.60
N PRO A 69 -14.45 12.78 9.61
CA PRO A 69 -13.29 13.09 8.79
C PRO A 69 -12.11 12.20 9.17
N ILE A 70 -11.26 11.90 8.19
CA ILE A 70 -10.05 11.12 8.40
C ILE A 70 -9.13 11.84 9.40
N GLN A 71 -8.64 11.10 10.37
CA GLN A 71 -7.67 11.57 11.35
C GLN A 71 -6.61 10.50 11.54
N CYS A 72 -5.36 10.90 11.70
CA CYS A 72 -4.25 9.98 11.94
C CYS A 72 -3.34 10.54 13.03
N LYS A 73 -2.66 9.64 13.76
CA LYS A 73 -1.56 10.03 14.62
C LYS A 73 -0.33 10.27 13.77
N ILE A 74 0.30 11.42 13.93
CA ILE A 74 1.54 11.76 13.23
C ILE A 74 2.69 11.60 14.21
N SER A 75 3.64 10.73 13.89
CA SER A 75 4.88 10.56 14.66
C SER A 75 5.86 11.72 14.41
N ASP A 76 6.88 11.85 15.26
CA ASP A 76 7.91 12.88 15.13
C ASP A 76 8.72 12.77 13.83
N GLU A 77 8.82 11.57 13.28
CA GLU A 77 9.41 11.25 11.97
C GLU A 77 8.47 11.52 10.77
N GLY A 78 7.26 12.04 11.03
CA GLY A 78 6.31 12.45 10.00
C GLY A 78 5.52 11.30 9.38
N ARG A 79 5.43 10.13 10.05
CA ARG A 79 4.60 9.01 9.59
C ARG A 79 3.21 9.11 10.20
N ALA A 80 2.21 8.90 9.35
CA ALA A 80 0.82 8.78 9.78
C ALA A 80 0.50 7.32 10.13
N THR A 81 -0.03 7.09 11.34
CA THR A 81 -0.44 5.79 11.86
C THR A 81 -1.80 5.90 12.55
N ASP A 82 -2.38 4.77 12.93
CA ASP A 82 -3.66 4.69 13.67
C ASP A 82 -4.77 5.56 13.06
N CYS A 83 -4.89 5.55 11.72
CA CYS A 83 -5.87 6.37 11.03
C CYS A 83 -7.30 5.87 11.27
N THR A 84 -8.20 6.80 11.57
CA THR A 84 -9.65 6.58 11.73
C THR A 84 -10.43 7.52 10.82
N GLY A 85 -11.74 7.27 10.65
CA GLY A 85 -12.60 8.10 9.81
C GLY A 85 -12.45 7.83 8.31
N ILE A 86 -12.99 8.74 7.51
CA ILE A 86 -13.05 8.66 6.05
C ILE A 86 -12.68 9.96 5.37
N THR A 87 -12.30 9.86 4.10
CA THR A 87 -11.99 10.98 3.22
C THR A 87 -12.58 10.74 1.84
N SER A 88 -12.83 11.83 1.12
CA SER A 88 -13.26 11.79 -0.28
C SER A 88 -12.06 11.95 -1.19
N LEU A 89 -11.94 11.05 -2.17
CA LEU A 89 -10.87 11.01 -3.16
C LEU A 89 -11.43 11.46 -4.51
N ARG A 90 -10.74 12.36 -5.21
CA ARG A 90 -11.22 13.00 -6.44
C ARG A 90 -10.21 12.78 -7.57
N ASN A 91 -10.22 11.56 -8.10
CA ASN A 91 -9.25 11.11 -9.10
C ASN A 91 -7.81 11.15 -8.55
N GLU A 92 -7.64 10.67 -7.32
CA GLU A 92 -6.38 10.66 -6.61
C GLU A 92 -5.51 9.53 -7.12
N LYS A 93 -4.27 9.84 -7.50
CA LYS A 93 -3.28 8.83 -7.88
C LYS A 93 -2.81 8.08 -6.64
N VAL A 94 -2.90 6.76 -6.67
CA VAL A 94 -2.58 5.88 -5.54
C VAL A 94 -1.68 4.72 -5.95
N SER A 95 -0.95 4.18 -4.98
CA SER A 95 -0.32 2.87 -5.10
C SER A 95 -1.24 1.82 -4.52
N VAL A 96 -1.57 0.78 -5.28
CA VAL A 96 -2.53 -0.26 -4.86
C VAL A 96 -1.77 -1.46 -4.28
N TYR A 97 -2.25 -1.97 -3.14
CA TYR A 97 -1.73 -3.18 -2.52
C TYR A 97 -2.64 -4.39 -2.76
N ASP A 98 -2.02 -5.57 -2.78
CA ASP A 98 -2.72 -6.85 -3.01
C ASP A 98 -3.49 -7.37 -1.76
N ASP A 99 -3.27 -6.75 -0.60
CA ASP A 99 -4.01 -7.09 0.62
C ASP A 99 -5.44 -6.52 0.52
N SER A 100 -6.35 -7.35 -0.01
CA SER A 100 -7.70 -6.95 -0.37
C SER A 100 -8.75 -7.96 0.09
N ASP A 101 -9.74 -7.48 0.84
CA ASP A 101 -10.99 -8.22 1.07
C ASP A 101 -11.78 -8.33 -0.25
N SER A 102 -12.88 -9.09 -0.28
CA SER A 102 -13.67 -9.30 -1.51
C SER A 102 -14.26 -8.01 -2.12
N THR A 103 -14.39 -6.94 -1.33
CA THR A 103 -15.09 -5.70 -1.73
C THR A 103 -14.23 -4.44 -1.66
N THR A 104 -13.14 -4.46 -0.91
CA THR A 104 -12.24 -3.32 -0.69
C THR A 104 -10.80 -3.70 -1.00
N THR A 105 -9.97 -2.72 -1.33
CA THR A 105 -8.52 -2.87 -1.51
C THR A 105 -7.80 -1.80 -0.71
N SER A 106 -6.59 -2.10 -0.26
CA SER A 106 -5.73 -1.15 0.44
C SER A 106 -4.91 -0.35 -0.55
N VAL A 107 -4.84 0.97 -0.37
CA VAL A 107 -4.09 1.87 -1.25
C VAL A 107 -3.28 2.88 -0.44
N VAL A 108 -2.14 3.34 -0.96
CA VAL A 108 -1.45 4.54 -0.46
C VAL A 108 -2.02 5.75 -1.16
N ALA A 109 -2.66 6.64 -0.42
CA ALA A 109 -3.12 7.93 -0.91
C ALA A 109 -2.43 9.07 -0.15
N ARG A 110 -2.21 10.21 -0.82
CA ARG A 110 -1.81 11.46 -0.17
C ARG A 110 -3.05 12.17 0.31
N VAL A 111 -3.17 12.35 1.62
CA VAL A 111 -4.36 12.92 2.25
C VAL A 111 -3.97 14.12 3.09
N GLU A 112 -4.77 15.18 2.99
CA GLU A 112 -4.62 16.39 3.79
C GLU A 112 -5.11 16.14 5.22
N LEU A 113 -4.24 16.42 6.18
CA LEU A 113 -4.48 16.35 7.62
C LEU A 113 -4.08 17.69 8.25
N ASP A 114 -4.38 17.90 9.53
CA ASP A 114 -4.19 19.19 10.23
C ASP A 114 -2.78 19.81 10.09
N ARG A 115 -1.75 18.97 9.93
CA ARG A 115 -0.34 19.40 9.89
C ARG A 115 0.30 19.30 8.49
N GLY A 116 -0.48 19.00 7.46
CA GLY A 116 -0.03 18.89 6.08
C GLY A 116 -0.55 17.65 5.36
N THR A 117 0.04 17.35 4.21
CA THR A 117 -0.33 16.20 3.39
C THR A 117 0.56 15.00 3.67
N TYR A 118 -0.03 13.87 4.05
CA TYR A 118 0.70 12.66 4.41
C TYR A 118 0.32 11.48 3.50
N PRO A 119 1.28 10.65 3.09
CA PRO A 119 0.96 9.36 2.49
C PRO A 119 0.43 8.42 3.57
N ILE A 120 -0.81 7.96 3.41
CA ILE A 120 -1.48 7.07 4.36
C ILE A 120 -2.02 5.83 3.64
N ILE A 121 -2.04 4.70 4.35
CA ILE A 121 -2.69 3.48 3.85
C ILE A 121 -4.15 3.54 4.25
N ILE A 122 -5.04 3.46 3.26
CA ILE A 122 -6.50 3.47 3.46
C ILE A 122 -7.14 2.35 2.66
N ALA A 123 -8.28 1.87 3.14
CA ALA A 123 -9.15 1.00 2.38
C ALA A 123 -10.03 1.84 1.45
N VAL A 124 -10.28 1.33 0.24
CA VAL A 124 -11.21 1.92 -0.73
C VAL A 124 -12.06 0.81 -1.36
N PRO A 125 -13.31 1.06 -1.77
CA PRO A 125 -14.09 0.12 -2.56
C PRO A 125 -13.38 -0.22 -3.87
N LYS A 126 -13.31 -1.51 -4.25
CA LYS A 126 -12.64 -1.94 -5.49
C LYS A 126 -13.23 -1.28 -6.74
N GLN A 127 -14.54 -1.03 -6.72
CA GLN A 127 -15.27 -0.37 -7.81
C GLN A 127 -14.87 1.10 -8.02
N ASP A 128 -14.28 1.75 -7.02
CA ASP A 128 -13.86 3.16 -7.06
C ASP A 128 -12.43 3.32 -7.59
N VAL A 129 -11.73 2.20 -7.86
CA VAL A 129 -10.35 2.16 -8.36
C VAL A 129 -10.34 1.94 -9.87
N ARG A 130 -9.65 2.83 -10.59
CA ARG A 130 -9.32 2.67 -12.00
C ARG A 130 -7.81 2.49 -12.15
N CYS A 131 -7.37 1.43 -12.82
CA CYS A 131 -5.95 1.24 -13.09
C CYS A 131 -5.40 2.31 -14.03
N ASP A 132 -4.15 2.72 -13.78
CA ASP A 132 -3.34 3.47 -14.75
C ASP A 132 -3.11 2.56 -15.97
N GLU A 133 -3.11 3.12 -17.18
CA GLU A 133 -2.90 2.38 -18.44
C GLU A 133 -1.42 2.16 -18.75
#